data_AF-A0A5B0FW43-F1
#
_entry.id   AF-A0A5B0FW43-F1
#
_cell.length_a   1.000
_cell.length_b   1.000
_cell.length_c   1.000
_cell.angle_alpha   90.00
_cell.angle_beta   90.00
_cell.angle_gamma   90.00
#
_symmetry.space_group_name_H-M   'P 1'
#
loop_
_entity.id
_entity.type
_entity.pdbx_description
1 polymer ?
#
loop_
_entity_poly.entity_id
_entity_poly.type
_entity_poly.pdbx_seq_one_letter_code
_entity_poly.pdbx_strand_id
1 'polypeptide(L)' 'MTTIIKDTFTSGAQVSLEMDKDEGELFVFHCPAGQGCNVSKWPLDSYHIPIAMAHYEQCCELEKAA' A
#
# COMPACT_ATOMS: atom_id res chain seq x y z
N MET A 1 -14.56 -1.91 4.44
CA MET A 1 -13.35 -2.15 3.63
C MET A 1 -13.24 -1.01 2.63
N THR A 2 -12.33 -0.07 2.87
CA THR A 2 -12.13 1.09 1.99
C THR A 2 -10.69 1.04 1.47
N THR A 3 -10.43 0.09 0.57
CA THR A 3 -9.24 0.13 -0.28
C THR A 3 -9.37 1.31 -1.22
N ILE A 4 -8.44 2.26 -1.14
CA ILE A 4 -8.52 3.51 -1.92
C ILE A 4 -7.74 3.35 -3.22
N ILE A 5 -6.61 2.66 -3.18
CA ILE A 5 -5.74 2.45 -4.34
C ILE A 5 -5.26 1.01 -4.34
N LYS A 6 -5.26 0.38 -5.52
CA LYS A 6 -4.78 -0.98 -5.72
C LYS A 6 -4.17 -1.13 -7.11
N ASP A 7 -2.92 -1.55 -7.14
CA ASP A 7 -2.20 -1.92 -8.34
C ASP A 7 -1.89 -3.43 -8.32
N THR A 8 -2.15 -4.10 -9.43
CA THR A 8 -1.83 -5.51 -9.64
C THR A 8 -0.90 -5.65 -10.83
N PHE A 9 0.17 -6.43 -10.66
CA PHE A 9 1.25 -6.55 -11.64
C PHE A 9 1.18 -7.87 -12.40
N THR A 10 1.68 -7.90 -13.63
CA THR A 10 1.74 -9.12 -14.45
C THR A 10 2.67 -10.19 -13.87
N SER A 11 3.60 -9.79 -13.01
CA SER A 11 4.43 -10.69 -12.19
C SER A 11 3.61 -11.52 -11.20
N GLY A 12 2.36 -11.11 -10.90
CA GLY A 12 1.53 -11.68 -9.85
C GLY A 12 1.64 -10.93 -8.51
N ALA A 13 2.43 -9.84 -8.45
CA ALA A 13 2.50 -8.98 -7.29
C ALA A 13 1.27 -8.05 -7.18
N GLN A 14 1.06 -7.51 -5.98
CA GLN A 14 0.00 -6.57 -5.67
C GLN A 14 0.47 -5.52 -4.67
N VAL A 15 0.11 -4.27 -4.92
CA VAL A 15 0.32 -3.18 -3.96
C VAL A 15 -1.02 -2.48 -3.75
N SER A 16 -1.39 -2.22 -2.49
CA SER A 16 -2.65 -1.54 -2.18
C SER A 16 -2.50 -0.57 -1.00
N LEU A 17 -3.20 0.56 -1.10
CA LEU A 17 -3.34 1.53 -0.02
C LEU A 17 -4.79 1.51 0.47
N GLU A 18 -4.95 1.29 1.77
CA GLU A 18 -6.25 1.25 2.46
C GLU A 18 -6.31 2.35 3.51
N MET A 19 -7.47 3.01 3.59
CA MET A 19 -7.74 4.03 4.61
C MET A 19 -8.89 3.54 5.48
N ASP A 20 -8.59 3.19 6.72
CA ASP A 20 -9.59 2.87 7.72
C ASP A 20 -9.98 4.13 8.49
N LYS A 21 -11.18 4.65 8.18
CA LYS A 21 -11.70 5.86 8.81
C LYS A 21 -12.32 5.60 10.19
N ASP A 22 -12.71 4.36 10.46
CA ASP A 22 -13.32 3.96 11.73
C ASP A 22 -12.25 3.79 12.81
N GLU A 23 -11.11 3.19 12.45
CA GLU A 23 -9.95 3.02 13.31
C GLU A 23 -8.95 4.19 13.23
N GLY A 24 -9.08 5.04 12.20
CA GLY A 24 -8.16 6.17 11.99
C GLY A 24 -6.76 5.70 11.60
N GLU A 25 -6.68 4.70 10.73
CA GLU A 25 -5.43 4.07 10.31
C GLU A 25 -5.27 4.04 8.77
N LEU A 26 -4.02 4.10 8.34
CA LEU A 26 -3.57 3.97 6.96
C LEU A 26 -2.75 2.70 6.84
N PHE A 27 -3.03 1.92 5.80
CA PHE A 27 -2.28 0.71 5.51
C PHE A 27 -1.77 0.73 4.08
N VAL A 28 -0.51 0.35 3.91
CA VAL A 28 0.05 0.00 2.61
C VAL A 28 0.42 -1.46 2.63
N PHE A 29 -0.18 -2.24 1.74
CA PHE A 29 0.08 -3.64 1.55
C PHE A 29 0.97 -3.79 0.32
N HIS A 30 2.12 -4.41 0.48
CA HIS A 30 3.02 -4.81 -0.60
C HIS A 30 3.13 -6.32 -0.59
N CYS A 31 2.53 -6.97 -1.59
CA CYS A 31 2.48 -8.41 -1.75
C CYS A 31 3.26 -8.81 -3.01
N PRO A 32 4.58 -9.07 -2.92
CA PRO A 32 5.35 -9.57 -4.05
C PRO A 32 4.84 -10.94 -4.51
N ALA A 33 5.05 -11.26 -5.79
CA ALA A 33 4.63 -12.53 -6.36
C ALA A 33 5.26 -13.73 -5.62
N GLY A 34 4.42 -14.66 -5.14
CA GLY A 34 4.87 -15.86 -4.43
C GLY A 34 5.43 -15.60 -3.02
N GLN A 35 5.28 -14.39 -2.48
CA GLN A 35 5.71 -14.02 -1.14
C GLN A 35 4.52 -13.59 -0.26
N GLY A 36 4.75 -13.47 1.05
CA GLY A 36 3.77 -12.88 1.96
C GLY A 36 3.62 -11.38 1.76
N CYS A 37 2.50 -10.81 2.20
CA CYS A 37 2.27 -9.37 2.17
C CYS A 37 3.02 -8.68 3.31
N ASN A 38 3.84 -7.69 2.98
CA ASN A 38 4.36 -6.72 3.92
C ASN A 38 3.32 -5.64 4.13
N VAL A 39 3.01 -5.36 5.40
CA VAL A 39 2.02 -4.36 5.78
C VAL A 39 2.70 -3.25 6.54
N SER A 40 2.64 -2.05 5.99
CA SER A 40 3.09 -0.83 6.63
C SER A 40 1.89 -0.06 7.14
N LYS A 41 1.94 0.40 8.40
CA LYS A 41 0.83 1.04 9.09
C LYS A 41 1.20 2.45 9.56
N TRP A 42 0.30 3.40 9.38
CA TRP A 42 0.40 4.76 9.91
C TRP A 42 -0.92 5.25 10.48
N PRO A 43 -0.91 6.30 11.32
CA PRO A 43 -2.12 7.01 11.69
C PRO A 43 -2.76 7.71 10.49
N LEU A 44 -4.10 7.79 10.47
CA LEU A 44 -4.85 8.55 9.47
C LEU A 44 -4.90 10.03 9.85
N ASP A 45 -3.82 10.75 9.54
CA ASP A 45 -3.75 12.20 9.67
C ASP A 45 -3.03 12.84 8.49
N SER A 46 -3.21 14.15 8.33
CA SER A 46 -2.68 14.92 7.20
C SER A 46 -1.15 14.87 7.06
N TYR A 47 -0.42 14.52 8.13
CA TYR A 47 1.03 14.39 8.09
C TYR A 47 1.45 13.02 7.54
N HIS A 48 0.74 11.95 7.93
CA HIS A 48 1.07 10.60 7.52
C HIS A 48 0.47 10.16 6.17
N ILE A 49 -0.65 10.75 5.74
CA ILE A 49 -1.23 10.50 4.40
C ILE A 49 -0.19 10.62 3.27
N PRO A 50 0.56 11.74 3.13
CA PRO A 50 1.55 11.85 2.06
C PRO A 50 2.70 10.85 2.20
N ILE A 51 3.04 10.43 3.42
CA ILE A 51 4.10 9.43 3.67
C ILE A 51 3.63 8.04 3.22
N ALA A 52 2.40 7.66 3.57
CA ALA A 52 1.80 6.41 3.12
C ALA A 52 1.65 6.38 1.60
N MET A 53 1.26 7.48 0.96
CA MET A 53 1.19 7.59 -0.50
C MET A 53 2.58 7.46 -1.14
N ALA A 54 3.59 8.14 -0.62
CA ALA A 54 4.95 8.03 -1.14
C ALA A 54 5.50 6.58 -1.01
N HIS A 55 5.20 5.91 0.11
CA HIS A 55 5.58 4.51 0.29
C HIS A 55 4.84 3.57 -0.66
N TYR A 56 3.54 3.81 -0.90
CA TYR A 56 2.77 3.10 -1.90
C TYR A 56 3.39 3.22 -3.29
N GLU A 57 3.73 4.45 -3.71
CA GLU A 57 4.35 4.70 -5.01
C GLU A 57 5.70 4.01 -5.13
N GLN A 58 6.53 4.05 -4.08
CA GLN A 58 7.80 3.34 -4.02
C GLN A 58 7.62 1.82 -4.21
N CYS A 59 6.66 1.21 -3.52
CA CYS A 59 6.35 -0.22 -3.68
C CYS A 59 5.91 -0.53 -5.11
N CYS A 60 5.08 0.32 -5.71
CA CYS A 60 4.67 0.17 -7.11
C CYS A 60 5.85 0.28 -8.08
N GLU A 61 6.79 1.20 -7.87
CA GLU A 61 7.97 1.35 -8.72
C GLU A 61 8.90 0.13 -8.63
N LEU A 62 9.05 -0.44 -7.43
CA LEU A 62 9.82 -1.68 -7.23
C LEU A 62 9.23 -2.84 -8.04
N GLU A 63 7.91 -3.02 -8.01
CA GLU A 63 7.25 -4.09 -8.77
C GLU A 63 7.19 -3.82 -10.28
N LYS A 64 7.20 -2.55 -10.72
CA LYS A 64 7.32 -2.20 -12.16
C LYS A 64 8.71 -2.45 -12.72
N ALA A 65 9.74 -2.38 -11.88
CA ALA A 65 11.12 -2.59 -12.26
C ALA A 65 11.56 -4.08 -12.23
N ALA A 66 10.74 -4.96 -11.63
CA ALA A 66 10.97 -6.40 -11.51
C ALA A 66 10.41 -7.19 -12.70
#